data_AF-A0A521TGT6-F1
#
_entry.id   AF-A0A521TGT6-F1
#
_cell.length_a   1.000
_cell.length_b   1.000
_cell.length_c   1.000
_cell.angle_alpha   90.00
_cell.angle_beta   90.00
_cell.angle_gamma   90.00
#
_symmetry.space_group_name_H-M   'P 1'
#
loop_
_entity.id
_entity.type
_entity.pdbx_description
1 polymer ?
#
loop_
_entity_poly.entity_id
_entity_poly.type
_entity_poly.pdbx_seq_one_letter_code
_entity_poly.pdbx_strand_id
1 'polypeptide(L)'
;MSGLKRLSSFPDLTASHLVVESPCECLADFFRREIVKHQLCLERQREYYSDVAIRQAEQALMRTLEQVECLCKRADATQVIGELLQKFDAVTNLSAFTDLQHLH
;
A
#
# COMPACT_ATOMS: atom_id res chain seq x y z
N MET A 1 -46.97 -17.30 -43.43
CA MET A 1 -45.68 -17.92 -43.05
C MET A 1 -44.72 -16.80 -42.68
N SER A 2 -44.14 -16.92 -41.48
CA SER A 2 -42.81 -16.46 -41.05
C SER A 2 -42.35 -15.03 -41.45
N GLY A 3 -42.01 -14.12 -40.55
CA GLY A 3 -41.58 -14.29 -39.18
C GLY A 3 -41.52 -12.98 -38.38
N LEU A 4 -41.70 -13.13 -37.08
CA LEU A 4 -41.51 -12.13 -36.06
C LEU A 4 -40.05 -11.64 -36.03
N LYS A 5 -39.83 -10.33 -36.12
CA LYS A 5 -38.65 -9.70 -35.54
C LYS A 5 -39.04 -9.10 -34.19
N ARG A 6 -38.90 -9.94 -33.16
CA ARG A 6 -38.67 -9.57 -31.75
C ARG A 6 -37.28 -8.90 -31.75
N LEU A 7 -37.02 -7.76 -31.11
CA LEU A 7 -36.99 -7.58 -29.66
C LEU A 7 -37.10 -6.09 -29.32
N SER A 8 -38.12 -5.78 -28.53
CA SER A 8 -38.16 -4.70 -27.58
C SER A 8 -37.21 -4.96 -26.40
N SER A 9 -36.91 -3.87 -25.70
CA SER A 9 -36.62 -3.79 -24.27
C SER A 9 -35.16 -3.95 -23.82
N PHE A 10 -34.55 -2.81 -23.48
CA PHE A 10 -33.86 -2.67 -22.19
C PHE A 10 -34.91 -2.82 -21.06
N PRO A 11 -34.56 -3.43 -19.91
CA PRO A 11 -34.05 -2.62 -18.81
C PRO A 11 -32.91 -3.27 -18.01
N ASP A 12 -32.00 -2.40 -17.56
CA ASP A 12 -31.62 -2.16 -16.16
C ASP A 12 -31.37 -3.33 -15.19
N LEU A 13 -30.17 -3.26 -14.60
CA LEU A 13 -29.75 -3.66 -13.25
C LEU A 13 -29.66 -5.16 -12.85
N THR A 14 -28.51 -5.40 -12.22
CA THR A 14 -28.18 -6.41 -11.19
C THR A 14 -27.53 -7.72 -11.65
N ALA A 15 -26.57 -8.14 -10.80
CA ALA A 15 -25.80 -9.38 -10.82
C ALA A 15 -24.66 -9.41 -11.88
N SER A 16 -23.37 -9.44 -11.56
CA SER A 16 -22.71 -9.92 -10.35
C SER A 16 -21.27 -9.44 -10.38
N HIS A 17 -20.87 -8.53 -9.48
CA HIS A 17 -19.55 -8.60 -8.86
C HIS A 17 -19.51 -7.65 -7.67
N LEU A 18 -20.36 -7.93 -6.67
CA LEU A 18 -19.94 -7.62 -5.31
C LEU A 18 -18.79 -8.59 -5.02
N VAL A 19 -17.58 -8.28 -5.49
CA VAL A 19 -16.40 -8.71 -4.76
C VAL A 19 -16.51 -7.91 -3.48
N VAL A 20 -17.11 -8.56 -2.48
CA VAL A 20 -16.65 -8.36 -1.13
C VAL A 20 -15.18 -8.75 -1.20
N GLU A 21 -14.33 -7.79 -1.57
CA GLU A 21 -12.92 -7.82 -1.22
C GLU A 21 -12.93 -7.73 0.31
N SER A 22 -13.23 -8.84 0.95
CA SER A 22 -12.74 -9.09 2.29
C SER A 22 -11.26 -9.28 2.07
N PRO A 23 -10.41 -8.27 2.30
CA PRO A 23 -9.05 -8.33 1.84
C PRO A 23 -8.35 -9.24 2.85
N CYS A 24 -8.28 -10.53 2.54
CA CYS A 24 -7.11 -11.28 2.92
C CYS A 24 -5.98 -10.76 2.01
N GLU A 25 -5.59 -9.50 2.23
CA GLU A 25 -4.47 -8.89 1.54
C GLU A 25 -3.27 -9.79 1.78
N CYS A 26 -2.59 -10.18 0.70
CA CYS A 26 -1.36 -10.92 0.84
C CYS A 26 -0.44 -10.08 1.73
N LEU A 27 0.22 -10.71 2.69
CA LEU A 27 1.09 -10.03 3.65
C LEU A 27 2.12 -9.12 2.95
N ALA A 28 2.56 -9.52 1.75
CA ALA A 28 3.43 -8.72 0.90
C ALA A 28 2.76 -7.42 0.39
N ASP A 29 1.49 -7.44 0.03
CA ASP A 29 0.76 -6.25 -0.42
C ASP A 29 0.57 -5.25 0.71
N PHE A 30 0.28 -5.75 1.91
CA PHE A 30 0.23 -4.93 3.13
C PHE A 30 1.57 -4.22 3.34
N PHE A 31 2.67 -4.96 3.40
CA PHE A 31 3.98 -4.36 3.62
C PHE A 31 4.44 -3.45 2.48
N ARG A 32 4.11 -3.76 1.23
CA ARG A 32 4.37 -2.86 0.10
C ARG A 32 3.73 -1.49 0.32
N ARG A 33 2.44 -1.47 0.69
CA ARG A 33 1.73 -0.20 0.93
C ARG A 33 2.34 0.58 2.09
N GLU A 34 2.68 -0.07 3.19
CA GLU A 34 3.29 0.61 4.33
C GLU A 34 4.65 1.22 3.96
N ILE A 35 5.51 0.49 3.25
CA ILE A 35 6.81 1.00 2.78
C ILE A 35 6.63 2.21 1.83
N VAL A 36 5.65 2.16 0.92
CA VAL A 36 5.35 3.28 0.00
C VAL A 36 4.86 4.52 0.76
N LYS A 37 4.08 4.37 1.84
CA LYS A 37 3.69 5.52 2.67
C LYS A 37 4.90 6.21 3.29
N HIS A 38 5.88 5.46 3.77
CA HIS A 38 7.14 6.02 4.27
C HIS A 38 7.92 6.76 3.17
N GLN A 39 7.98 6.23 1.94
CA GLN A 39 8.61 6.92 0.81
C GLN A 39 7.93 8.27 0.52
N LEU A 40 6.60 8.28 0.45
CA LEU A 40 5.83 9.50 0.19
C LEU A 40 5.99 10.54 1.31
N CYS A 41 6.03 10.09 2.56
CA CYS A 41 6.26 10.96 3.71
C CYS A 41 7.65 11.58 3.67
N LEU A 42 8.67 10.77 3.35
CA LEU A 42 10.04 11.24 3.22
C LEU A 42 10.21 12.26 2.10
N GLU A 43 9.59 12.06 0.93
CA GLU A 43 9.62 13.05 -0.16
C GLU A 43 8.95 14.36 0.26
N ARG A 44 7.82 14.30 0.97
CA ARG A 44 7.13 15.52 1.48
C ARG A 44 7.98 16.29 2.48
N GLN A 45 8.77 15.59 3.29
CA GLN A 45 9.61 16.20 4.31
C GLN A 45 11.04 16.48 3.83
N ARG A 46 11.32 16.31 2.53
CA ARG A 46 12.68 16.37 1.96
C ARG A 46 13.48 17.61 2.34
N GLU A 47 12.81 18.76 2.47
CA GLU A 47 13.42 20.03 2.87
C GLU A 47 14.02 20.03 4.29
N TYR A 48 13.57 19.12 5.17
CA TYR A 48 14.03 19.00 6.56
C TYR A 48 15.21 18.04 6.72
N TYR A 49 15.60 17.32 5.66
CA TYR A 49 16.71 16.37 5.68
C TYR A 49 17.90 16.90 4.90
N SER A 50 19.10 16.45 5.29
CA SER A 50 20.25 16.58 4.40
C SER A 50 20.08 15.67 3.18
N ASP A 51 20.64 16.10 2.05
CA ASP A 51 20.71 15.31 0.81
C ASP A 51 21.28 13.90 1.01
N VAL A 52 22.22 13.73 1.95
CA VAL A 52 22.79 12.41 2.26
C VAL A 52 21.80 11.56 3.05
N ALA A 53 21.14 12.14 4.05
CA ALA A 53 20.18 11.42 4.88
C ALA A 53 18.97 10.94 4.06
N ILE A 54 18.42 11.79 3.19
CA ILE A 54 17.29 11.40 2.36
C ILE A 54 17.66 10.28 1.38
N ARG A 55 18.80 10.40 0.68
CA ARG A 55 19.25 9.35 -0.26
C ARG A 55 19.47 8.01 0.43
N GLN A 56 20.01 8.02 1.65
CA GLN A 56 20.21 6.79 2.43
C GLN A 56 18.87 6.14 2.83
N ALA A 57 17.91 6.95 3.29
CA ALA A 57 16.60 6.46 3.67
C ALA A 57 15.79 5.95 2.47
N GLU A 58 15.78 6.68 1.35
CA GLU A 58 15.16 6.25 0.09
C GLU A 58 15.76 4.93 -0.41
N GLN A 59 17.09 4.81 -0.40
CA GLN A 59 17.77 3.59 -0.82
C GLN A 59 17.41 2.40 0.07
N ALA A 60 17.29 2.61 1.39
CA ALA A 60 16.88 1.56 2.33
C ALA A 60 15.41 1.14 2.11
N LEU A 61 14.51 2.09 1.88
CA LEU A 61 13.11 1.83 1.55
C LEU A 61 12.98 1.04 0.24
N MET A 62 13.70 1.46 -0.80
CA MET A 62 13.70 0.80 -2.11
C MET A 62 14.20 -0.65 -2.01
N ARG A 63 15.31 -0.89 -1.32
CA ARG A 63 15.84 -2.25 -1.11
C ARG A 63 14.84 -3.14 -0.35
N THR A 64 14.17 -2.60 0.66
CA THR A 64 13.15 -3.34 1.41
C THR A 64 11.97 -3.68 0.51
N LEU A 65 11.54 -2.75 -0.35
CA LEU A 65 10.44 -2.95 -1.30
C LEU A 65 10.77 -4.02 -2.35
N GLU A 66 12.01 -4.05 -2.86
CA GLU A 66 12.49 -5.07 -3.79
C GLU A 66 12.49 -6.47 -3.16
N GLN A 67 12.76 -6.55 -1.86
CA GLN A 67 12.88 -7.81 -1.13
C GLN A 67 11.59 -8.26 -0.44
N VAL A 68 10.53 -7.44 -0.45
CA VAL A 68 9.32 -7.66 0.35
C VAL A 68 8.67 -9.02 0.12
N GLU A 69 8.62 -9.51 -1.12
CA GLU A 69 8.08 -10.84 -1.43
C GLU A 69 8.94 -11.97 -0.89
N CYS A 70 10.27 -11.82 -0.93
CA CYS A 70 11.20 -12.79 -0.38
C CYS A 70 11.13 -12.79 1.15
N LEU A 71 11.02 -11.61 1.77
CA LEU A 71 10.88 -11.47 3.21
C LEU A 71 9.57 -12.10 3.70
N CYS A 72 8.48 -11.95 2.95
CA CYS A 72 7.17 -12.54 3.29
C CYS A 72 7.12 -14.08 3.21
N LYS A 73 8.10 -14.73 2.55
CA LYS A 73 8.20 -16.20 2.52
C LYS A 73 8.87 -16.77 3.77
N ARG A 74 9.46 -15.91 4.61
CA ARG A 74 10.14 -16.35 5.84
C ARG A 74 9.12 -16.59 6.96
N ALA A 75 9.44 -17.53 7.85
CA ALA A 75 8.61 -17.81 9.02
C ALA A 75 8.53 -16.61 9.99
N ASP A 76 9.54 -15.75 9.99
CA ASP A 76 9.67 -14.55 10.83
C ASP A 76 9.34 -13.24 10.08
N ALA A 77 8.66 -13.33 8.93
CA ALA A 77 8.36 -12.19 8.06
C ALA A 77 7.75 -11.00 8.81
N THR A 78 6.71 -11.24 9.61
CA THR A 78 5.99 -10.18 10.34
C THR A 78 6.88 -9.48 11.34
N GLN A 79 7.76 -10.21 12.03
CA GLN A 79 8.69 -9.61 12.98
C GLN A 79 9.73 -8.76 12.25
N VAL A 80 10.40 -9.32 11.23
CA VAL A 80 11.49 -8.63 10.53
C VAL A 80 10.99 -7.39 9.81
N ILE A 81 9.88 -7.49 9.09
CA ILE A 81 9.33 -6.34 8.36
C ILE A 81 8.71 -5.34 9.34
N GLY A 82 8.10 -5.80 10.44
CA GLY A 82 7.63 -4.92 11.52
C GLY A 82 8.76 -4.09 12.14
N GLU A 83 9.90 -4.71 12.45
CA GLU A 83 11.09 -4.00 12.95
C GLU A 83 11.67 -3.02 11.91
N LEU A 84 11.62 -3.36 10.62
CA LEU A 84 12.03 -2.44 9.55
C LEU A 84 11.08 -1.24 9.45
N LEU A 85 9.77 -1.46 9.50
CA LEU A 85 8.78 -0.39 9.51
C LEU A 85 8.95 0.53 10.74
N GLN A 86 9.21 -0.02 11.92
CA GLN A 86 9.52 0.80 13.11
C GLN A 86 10.76 1.67 12.92
N LYS A 87 11.81 1.14 12.28
CA LYS A 87 13.02 1.93 11.97
C LYS A 87 12.74 3.02 10.95
N PHE A 88 11.91 2.75 9.94
CA PHE A 88 11.48 3.79 9.00
C PHE A 88 10.60 4.83 9.68
N ASP A 89 9.71 4.43 10.57
CA ASP A 89 8.86 5.35 11.32
C ASP A 89 9.66 6.26 12.26
N ALA A 90 10.74 5.76 12.88
CA ALA A 90 11.64 6.59 13.67
C ALA A 90 12.33 7.69 12.85
N VAL A 91 12.48 7.49 11.53
CA VAL A 91 13.03 8.50 10.62
C VAL A 91 11.91 9.40 10.09
N THR A 92 10.87 8.84 9.47
CA THR A 92 9.85 9.62 8.77
C THR A 92 8.78 10.21 9.70
N ASN A 93 8.69 9.69 10.92
CA ASN A 93 7.66 10.02 11.91
C ASN A 93 6.24 9.91 11.31
N LEU A 94 6.02 8.88 10.47
CA LEU A 94 4.83 8.76 9.64
C LEU A 94 3.60 8.52 10.51
N SER A 95 3.72 7.69 11.54
CA SER A 95 2.63 7.41 12.49
C SER A 95 2.16 8.71 13.15
N ALA A 96 3.09 9.51 13.68
CA ALA A 96 2.79 10.80 14.28
C ALA A 96 2.24 11.82 13.27
N PHE A 97 2.77 11.83 12.05
CA PHE A 97 2.30 12.72 10.98
C PHE A 97 0.85 12.38 10.56
N THR A 98 0.52 11.09 10.49
CA THR A 98 -0.83 10.64 10.15
C THR A 98 -1.82 10.99 11.27
N ASP A 99 -1.45 10.80 12.53
CA ASP A 99 -2.28 11.17 13.70
C ASP A 99 -2.61 12.67 13.73
N LEU A 100 -1.64 13.53 13.38
CA LEU A 100 -1.86 14.97 13.30
C LEU A 100 -2.84 15.37 12.18
N GLN A 101 -2.87 14.63 11.07
CA GLN A 101 -3.80 14.90 9.97
C GLN A 101 -5.27 14.52 10.31
N HIS A 102 -5.47 13.59 11.25
CA HIS A 102 -6.80 13.14 11.68
C HIS A 102 -7.40 13.94 12.84
N LEU A 103 -6.67 14.91 13.40
CA LEU A 103 -7.13 15.70 14.55
C LEU A 103 -8.02 16.91 14.17
N HIS A 104 -8.47 17.00 12.91
CA HIS A 104 -9.22 18.15 12.35
C HIS A 104 -10.68 17.83 12.05
#